data_AF-A0A3D5V580-F1
#
_entry.id   AF-A0A3D5V580-F1
#
_cell.length_a   1.000
_cell.length_b   1.000
_cell.length_c   1.000
_cell.angle_alpha   90.00
_cell.angle_beta   90.00
_cell.angle_gamma   90.00
#
_symmetry.space_group_name_H-M   'P 1'
#
loop_
_entity.id
_entity.type
_entity.pdbx_description
1 polymer ?
#
loop_
_entity_poly.entity_id
_entity_poly.type
_entity_poly.pdbx_seq_one_letter_code
_entity_poly.pdbx_strand_id
1 'polypeptide(L)' 'PSSFSAQMLQAVCSHCGLDSSKPLGEYTMEQLQPILYGTGKEKVHVIYENDERKWEQNNRFEGIIPNLERRYHQTQ' A
#
# COMPACT_ATOMS: atom_id res chain seq x y z
N PRO A 1 2.65 -18.07 0.45
CA PRO A 1 2.01 -17.05 -0.41
C PRO A 1 1.65 -15.77 0.38
N SER A 2 2.37 -14.67 0.13
CA SER A 2 1.97 -13.34 0.61
C SER A 2 0.77 -12.86 -0.21
N SER A 3 -0.26 -12.33 0.46
CA SER A 3 -1.44 -11.81 -0.25
C SER A 3 -1.06 -10.62 -1.13
N PHE A 4 -1.77 -10.44 -2.25
CA PHE A 4 -1.60 -9.27 -3.12
C PHE A 4 -1.60 -7.95 -2.33
N SER A 5 -2.48 -7.84 -1.32
CA SER A 5 -2.55 -6.65 -0.47
C SER A 5 -1.30 -6.44 0.37
N ALA A 6 -0.68 -7.51 0.89
CA ALA A 6 0.56 -7.40 1.65
C ALA A 6 1.73 -6.97 0.75
N GLN A 7 1.83 -7.52 -0.46
CA GLN A 7 2.88 -7.16 -1.42
C GLN A 7 2.74 -5.71 -1.89
N MET A 8 1.51 -5.25 -2.15
CA MET A 8 1.21 -3.83 -2.43
C MET A 8 1.65 -2.95 -1.26
N LEU A 9 1.27 -3.29 -0.03
CA LEU A 9 1.64 -2.50 1.14
C LEU A 9 3.17 -2.41 1.31
N GLN A 10 3.88 -3.53 1.12
CA GLN A 10 5.33 -3.57 1.20
C GLN A 10 6.00 -2.70 0.12
N ALA A 11 5.47 -2.70 -1.10
CA ALA A 11 5.94 -1.83 -2.17
C ALA A 11 5.72 -0.34 -1.83
N VAL A 12 4.55 0.02 -1.27
CA VAL A 12 4.25 1.39 -0.83
C VAL A 12 5.18 1.82 0.30
N CYS A 13 5.37 0.97 1.32
CA CYS A 13 6.31 1.25 2.41
C CYS A 13 7.71 1.50 1.87
N SER A 14 8.19 0.63 0.98
CA SER A 14 9.53 0.76 0.38
C SER A 14 9.65 2.05 -0.45
N HIS A 15 8.62 2.40 -1.22
CA HIS A 15 8.55 3.62 -2.01
C HIS A 15 8.59 4.89 -1.15
N CYS A 16 7.94 4.85 0.01
CA CYS A 16 7.91 5.96 0.97
C CYS A 16 9.09 5.98 1.94
N GLY A 17 10.03 5.03 1.84
CA GLY A 17 11.17 4.91 2.76
C GLY A 17 10.78 4.47 4.18
N LEU A 18 9.65 3.79 4.31
CA LEU A 18 9.11 3.26 5.56
C LEU A 18 9.48 1.79 5.71
N ASP A 19 9.83 1.42 6.93
CA ASP A 19 10.14 0.05 7.30
C ASP A 19 8.88 -0.59 7.89
N SER A 20 8.30 -1.54 7.17
CA SER A 20 7.09 -2.25 7.59
C SER A 20 7.29 -3.11 8.84
N SER A 21 8.53 -3.34 9.28
CA SER A 21 8.84 -4.06 10.52
C SER A 21 8.86 -3.16 11.75
N LYS A 22 8.91 -1.83 11.58
CA LYS A 22 8.93 -0.89 12.70
C LYS A 22 7.52 -0.56 13.21
N PRO A 23 7.37 -0.30 14.52
CA PRO A 23 6.12 0.21 15.08
C PRO A 23 5.67 1.51 14.39
N LEU A 24 4.37 1.60 14.09
CA LEU A 24 3.80 2.80 13.45
C LEU A 24 4.01 4.08 14.28
N GLY A 25 4.07 3.96 15.61
CA GLY A 25 4.30 5.10 16.51
C GLY A 25 5.70 5.71 16.42
N GLU A 26 6.64 5.08 15.72
CA GLU A 26 7.97 5.65 15.44
C GLU A 26 7.96 6.60 14.23
N TYR A 27 6.88 6.64 13.46
CA TYR A 27 6.73 7.50 12.30
C TYR A 27 5.89 8.73 12.58
N THR A 28 6.22 9.84 11.92
CA THR A 28 5.37 11.04 11.98
C THR A 28 4.08 10.80 11.18
N MET A 29 3.06 11.59 11.48
CA MET A 29 1.81 11.52 10.71
C MET A 29 2.02 11.89 9.24
N GLU A 30 2.95 12.80 8.90
CA GLU A 30 3.25 13.09 7.49
C GLU A 30 3.90 11.90 6.78
N GLN A 31 4.74 11.13 7.48
CA GLN A 31 5.33 9.91 6.94
C GLN A 31 4.27 8.84 6.66
N LEU A 32 3.24 8.74 7.52
CA LEU A 32 2.17 7.76 7.35
C LEU A 32 1.08 8.18 6.36
N GLN A 33 0.99 9.47 5.99
CA GLN A 33 -0.01 9.99 5.05
C GLN A 33 -0.12 9.17 3.75
N PRO A 34 0.97 8.82 3.04
CA PRO A 34 0.88 8.06 1.79
C PRO A 34 0.32 6.65 1.95
N ILE A 35 0.51 6.02 3.11
CA ILE A 35 -0.07 4.70 3.42
C ILE A 35 -1.56 4.83 3.80
N LEU A 36 -1.89 5.82 4.63
CA LEU A 36 -3.25 5.96 5.15
C LEU A 36 -4.23 6.49 4.10
N TYR A 37 -3.83 7.53 3.38
CA TYR A 37 -4.69 8.28 2.45
C TYR A 37 -4.26 8.15 0.98
N GLY A 38 -3.18 7.41 0.71
CA GLY A 38 -2.73 7.09 -0.63
C GLY A 38 -1.62 8.01 -1.15
N THR A 39 -1.00 7.61 -2.25
CA THR A 39 0.14 8.32 -2.87
C THR A 39 -0.30 9.46 -3.80
N GLY A 40 -1.59 9.78 -3.80
CA GLY A 40 -2.17 10.86 -4.62
C GLY A 40 -1.91 10.65 -6.11
N LYS A 41 -1.05 11.48 -6.71
CA LYS A 41 -0.72 11.40 -8.15
C LYS A 41 0.44 10.45 -8.45
N GLU A 42 1.23 10.14 -7.43
CA GLU A 42 2.45 9.34 -7.56
C GLU A 42 2.12 7.86 -7.74
N LYS A 43 2.80 7.24 -8.72
CA LYS A 43 2.65 5.82 -9.00
C LYS A 43 3.70 5.05 -8.22
N VAL A 44 3.25 4.01 -7.54
CA VAL A 44 4.12 3.05 -6.87
C VAL A 44 4.37 1.90 -7.84
N HIS A 45 5.64 1.53 -7.97
CA HIS A 45 6.04 0.33 -8.68
C HIS A 45 5.85 -0.87 -7.77
N VAL A 46 4.92 -1.74 -8.13
CA VAL A 46 4.56 -2.91 -7.34
C VAL A 46 4.91 -4.14 -8.14
N ILE A 47 5.81 -4.93 -7.58
CA ILE A 47 6.11 -6.26 -8.05
C ILE A 47 5.30 -7.21 -7.20
N TYR A 48 4.52 -8.03 -7.87
CA TYR A 48 3.82 -9.10 -7.21
C TYR A 48 4.32 -10.45 -7.71
N GLU A 49 4.40 -11.38 -6.79
CA GLU A 49 4.93 -12.71 -7.02
C GLU A 49 4.05 -13.74 -6.33
N ASN A 50 3.68 -14.77 -7.10
CA ASN A 50 3.11 -16.02 -6.62
C ASN A 50 3.99 -17.17 -7.15
N ASP A 51 3.80 -18.38 -6.63
CA ASP A 51 4.67 -19.56 -6.84
C ASP A 51 5.01 -19.88 -8.32
N GLU A 52 4.23 -19.40 -9.29
CA GLU A 52 4.46 -19.63 -10.73
C GLU A 52 4.54 -18.34 -11.57
N ARG A 53 4.23 -17.17 -11.02
CA ARG A 53 4.05 -15.93 -11.82
C ARG A 53 4.52 -14.70 -11.07
N LYS A 54 5.30 -13.88 -11.79
CA LYS A 54 5.67 -12.52 -11.40
C LYS A 54 4.93 -11.54 -12.33
N TRP A 55 4.28 -10.53 -11.76
CA TRP A 55 3.71 -9.42 -12.52
C TRP A 55 4.08 -8.08 -11.89
N GLU A 56 4.35 -7.10 -12.74
CA GLU A 56 4.76 -5.77 -12.32
C GLU A 56 3.68 -4.77 -12.73
N GLN A 57 3.32 -3.86 -11.83
CA GLN A 57 2.39 -2.78 -12.13
C GLN A 57 2.89 -1.45 -11.57
N ASN A 58 2.67 -0.38 -12.33
CA ASN A 58 2.87 0.98 -11.86
C ASN A 58 1.50 1.60 -11.60
N ASN A 59 1.04 1.56 -10.35
CA ASN A 59 -0.30 2.02 -10.00
C ASN A 59 -0.27 3.03 -8.86
N ARG A 60 -1.31 3.86 -8.78
CA ARG A 60 -1.51 4.75 -7.65
C ARG A 60 -2.05 3.93 -6.49
N PHE A 61 -1.53 4.19 -5.30
CA PHE A 61 -2.09 3.59 -4.10
C PHE A 61 -3.21 4.48 -3.57
N GLU A 62 -4.41 3.91 -3.43
CA GLU A 62 -5.62 4.60 -2.95
C GLU A 62 -5.51 5.00 -1.47
N GLY A 63 -4.68 4.29 -0.70
CA GLY A 63 -4.64 4.42 0.75
C GLY A 63 -5.54 3.40 1.44
N ILE A 64 -5.19 3.07 2.68
CA ILE A 64 -5.95 2.10 3.47
C ILE A 64 -7.34 2.64 3.81
N ILE A 65 -7.43 3.91 4.25
CA ILE A 65 -8.68 4.51 4.70
C ILE A 65 -9.70 4.63 3.56
N PRO A 66 -9.36 5.23 2.40
CA PRO A 66 -10.35 5.36 1.32
C PRO A 66 -10.76 4.00 0.75
N ASN A 67 -9.86 3.01 0.74
CA ASN A 67 -10.20 1.65 0.32
C ASN A 67 -11.22 0.99 1.26
N LEU A 68 -11.06 1.16 2.58
CA LEU A 68 -11.99 0.64 3.58
C LEU A 68 -13.35 1.35 3.49
N GLU A 69 -13.35 2.68 3.37
CA GLU A 69 -14.57 3.48 3.18
C GLU A 69 -15.32 3.02 1.93
N ARG A 70 -14.63 2.90 0.79
CA ARG A 70 -15.26 2.44 -0.46
C ARG A 70 -15.87 1.05 -0.33
N ARG A 71 -15.15 0.10 0.30
CA ARG A 71 -15.66 -1.26 0.51
C ARG A 71 -16.90 -1.27 1.40
N TYR A 72 -16.90 -0.46 2.47
CA TYR A 72 -18.04 -0.32 3.37
C TYR A 72 -19.29 0.20 2.62
N HIS A 73 -19.13 1.25 1.81
CA HIS A 73 -20.23 1.83 1.04
C HIS A 73 -20.74 0.93 -0.09
N GLN A 74 -19.90 0.06 -0.66
CA GLN A 74 -20.31 -0.88 -1.72
C GLN A 74 -21.13 -2.07 -1.22
N THR A 75 -21.15 -2.32 0.09
CA THR A 75 -21.90 -3.41 0.73
C THR A 75 -23.27 -2.99 1.29
N GLN A 76 -23.71 -1.76 1.01
CA GLN A 76 -25.07 -1.26 1.34
C GLN A 76 -26.01 -1.33 0.14
#